data_AF-T1CVX1-F1
#
_entry.id   AF-T1CVX1-F1
#
_cell.length_a   1.000
_cell.length_b   1.000
_cell.length_c   1.000
_cell.angle_alpha   90.00
_cell.angle_beta   90.00
_cell.angle_gamma   90.00
#
_symmetry.space_group_name_H-M   'P 1'
#
loop_
_entity.id
_entity.type
_entity.pdbx_description
1 polymer ?
#
loop_
_entity_poly.entity_id
_entity_poly.type
_entity_poly.pdbx_seq_one_letter_code
_entity_poly.pdbx_strand_id
1 'polypeptide(L)' 'MSDEEKRMVNGKFEMASASSKKKAADNGGIKEIKATKTALDETDPSKAYVDLDIVFNNGTVEKDHATLIKIKDEWKILVK' A
#
# COMPACT_ATOMS: atom_id res chain seq x y z
N MET A 1 4.67 15.39 3.24
CA MET A 1 3.67 14.37 3.61
C MET A 1 3.54 14.39 5.13
N SER A 2 2.37 14.77 5.65
CA SER A 2 2.08 14.77 7.08
C SER A 2 1.96 13.33 7.60
N ASP A 3 2.11 13.14 8.91
CA ASP A 3 1.95 11.81 9.52
C ASP A 3 0.51 11.29 9.43
N GLU A 4 -0.45 12.18 9.21
CA GLU A 4 -1.84 11.85 8.92
C GLU A 4 -2.02 11.28 7.51
N GLU A 5 -1.34 11.86 6.52
CA GLU A 5 -1.29 11.33 5.15
C GLU A 5 -0.66 9.94 5.11
N LYS A 6 0.42 9.69 5.88
CA LYS A 6 1.04 8.35 6.02
C LYS A 6 0.08 7.32 6.62
N ARG A 7 -0.68 7.68 7.66
CA ARG A 7 -1.62 6.78 8.34
C ARG A 7 -2.82 6.41 7.47
N MET A 8 -3.38 7.36 6.72
CA MET A 8 -4.52 7.10 5.83
C MET A 8 -4.15 6.17 4.66
N VAL A 9 -2.92 6.30 4.17
CA VAL A 9 -2.36 5.45 3.13
C VAL A 9 -2.24 4.00 3.63
N ASN A 10 -1.73 3.79 4.86
CA ASN A 10 -1.65 2.45 5.47
C ASN A 10 -3.02 1.74 5.61
N GLY A 11 -4.05 2.45 6.08
CA GLY A 11 -5.39 1.85 6.29
C GLY A 11 -6.11 1.49 4.99
N LYS A 12 -5.88 2.24 3.90
CA LYS A 12 -6.44 1.90 2.58
C LYS A 12 -5.69 0.73 1.93
N PHE A 13 -4.41 0.53 2.26
CA PHE A 13 -3.60 -0.58 1.74
C PHE A 13 -4.00 -1.96 2.26
N GLU A 14 -4.45 -2.06 3.50
CA GLU A 14 -5.02 -3.30 4.03
C GLU A 14 -6.21 -3.78 3.17
N MET A 15 -7.01 -2.86 2.60
CA MET A 15 -8.10 -3.22 1.68
C MET A 15 -7.62 -3.60 0.27
N ALA A 16 -6.58 -2.95 -0.25
CA ALA A 16 -5.99 -3.32 -1.54
C ALA A 16 -5.33 -4.71 -1.51
N SER A 17 -4.81 -5.13 -0.34
CA SER A 17 -4.32 -6.49 -0.11
C SER A 17 -5.39 -7.58 -0.24
N ALA A 18 -6.67 -7.23 -0.50
CA ALA A 18 -7.69 -8.18 -0.85
C ALA A 18 -7.37 -8.98 -2.14
N SER A 19 -6.60 -8.42 -3.08
CA SER A 19 -6.02 -9.16 -4.22
C SER A 19 -5.00 -10.22 -3.75
N SER A 20 -4.35 -9.96 -2.62
CA SER A 20 -3.47 -10.89 -1.92
C SER A 20 -4.21 -11.88 -1.02
N LYS A 21 -5.56 -11.91 -0.95
CA LYS A 21 -6.31 -12.85 -0.07
C LYS A 21 -5.91 -14.30 -0.24
N LYS A 22 -5.70 -14.75 -1.49
CA LYS A 22 -5.24 -16.11 -1.78
C LYS A 22 -3.81 -16.33 -1.24
N LYS A 23 -2.90 -15.40 -1.50
CA LYS A 23 -1.52 -15.45 -0.98
C LYS A 23 -1.47 -15.36 0.54
N ALA A 24 -2.29 -14.52 1.14
CA ALA A 24 -2.43 -14.40 2.58
C ALA A 24 -2.92 -15.72 3.16
N ALA A 25 -3.96 -16.34 2.59
CA ALA A 25 -4.41 -17.66 3.02
C ALA A 25 -3.30 -18.72 2.89
N ASP A 26 -2.59 -18.74 1.75
CA ASP A 26 -1.50 -19.68 1.48
C ASP A 26 -0.27 -19.47 2.41
N ASN A 27 -0.09 -18.26 2.97
CA ASN A 27 1.02 -17.89 3.85
C ASN A 27 0.60 -17.70 5.34
N GLY A 28 -0.59 -18.16 5.73
CA GLY A 28 -1.07 -18.14 7.12
C GLY A 28 -1.59 -16.79 7.63
N GLY A 29 -1.88 -15.87 6.71
CA GLY A 29 -2.37 -14.52 6.95
C GLY A 29 -1.28 -13.45 6.80
N ILE A 30 -1.70 -12.20 6.66
CA ILE A 30 -0.80 -11.04 6.72
C ILE A 30 -0.51 -10.74 8.19
N LYS A 31 0.76 -10.59 8.53
CA LYS A 31 1.22 -10.16 9.85
C LYS A 31 1.34 -8.65 9.93
N GLU A 32 1.94 -8.04 8.91
CA GLU A 32 2.25 -6.60 8.89
C GLU A 32 2.42 -6.13 7.44
N ILE A 33 2.05 -4.87 7.16
CA ILE A 33 2.37 -4.19 5.89
C ILE A 33 3.14 -2.93 6.23
N LYS A 34 4.31 -2.73 5.60
CA LYS A 34 5.17 -1.56 5.80
C LYS A 34 5.32 -0.78 4.50
N ALA A 35 5.03 0.51 4.54
CA ALA A 35 5.49 1.43 3.51
C ALA A 35 7.00 1.67 3.68
N THR A 36 7.80 1.26 2.72
CA THR A 36 9.26 1.39 2.75
C THR A 36 9.73 2.63 2.00
N LYS A 37 8.99 3.05 0.98
CA LYS A 37 9.25 4.27 0.23
C LYS A 37 7.95 4.91 -0.23
N THR A 38 7.90 6.23 -0.19
CA THR A 38 6.81 7.01 -0.77
C THR A 38 7.40 8.15 -1.59
N ALA A 39 6.95 8.27 -2.85
CA ALA A 39 7.37 9.33 -3.75
C ALA A 39 6.14 9.92 -4.44
N LEU A 40 6.07 11.25 -4.53
CA LEU A 40 5.12 11.90 -5.43
C LEU A 40 5.62 11.74 -6.85
N ASP A 41 4.69 11.63 -7.81
CA ASP A 41 5.06 11.70 -9.21
C ASP A 41 5.51 13.13 -9.54
N GLU A 42 6.70 13.27 -10.13
CA GLU A 42 7.30 14.58 -10.45
C GLU A 42 6.55 15.31 -11.58
N THR A 43 5.81 14.58 -12.39
CA THR A 43 5.06 15.10 -13.54
C THR A 43 3.58 15.32 -13.23
N ASP A 44 3.04 14.58 -12.26
CA ASP A 44 1.65 14.66 -11.84
C ASP A 44 1.52 14.66 -10.31
N PRO A 45 1.41 15.83 -9.65
CA PRO A 45 1.31 15.91 -8.20
C PRO A 45 0.01 15.30 -7.62
N SER A 46 -0.93 14.90 -8.49
CA SER A 46 -2.10 14.10 -8.08
C SER A 46 -1.80 12.61 -8.01
N LYS A 47 -0.59 12.16 -8.35
CA LYS A 47 -0.15 10.77 -8.23
C LYS A 47 0.97 10.60 -7.23
N ALA A 48 0.97 9.46 -6.56
CA ALA A 48 2.06 9.03 -5.70
C ALA A 48 2.30 7.54 -5.87
N TYR A 49 3.51 7.12 -5.51
CA TYR A 49 3.98 5.75 -5.57
C TYR A 49 4.43 5.31 -4.18
N VAL A 50 4.02 4.12 -3.78
CA VAL A 50 4.40 3.54 -2.49
C VAL A 50 4.94 2.14 -2.71
N ASP A 51 6.17 1.92 -2.25
CA ASP A 51 6.76 0.60 -2.15
C ASP A 51 6.37 0.00 -0.79
N LEU A 52 5.94 -1.26 -0.82
CA LEU A 52 5.40 -1.97 0.33
C LEU A 52 6.20 -3.24 0.59
N ASP A 53 6.49 -3.51 1.86
CA ASP A 53 6.90 -4.83 2.34
C ASP A 53 5.72 -5.46 3.08
N ILE A 54 5.21 -6.56 2.56
CA ILE A 54 4.12 -7.36 3.14
C ILE A 54 4.76 -8.54 3.88
N VAL A 55 4.68 -8.52 5.20
CA VAL A 55 5.15 -9.60 6.07
C VAL A 55 3.98 -10.53 6.35
N PHE A 56 4.13 -11.80 6.03
CA PHE A 56 3.15 -12.84 6.33
C PHE A 56 3.45 -13.54 7.66
N ASN A 57 2.45 -14.22 8.24
CA ASN A 57 2.60 -14.90 9.52
C ASN A 57 3.60 -16.06 9.48
N ASN A 58 3.81 -16.67 8.32
CA ASN A 58 4.85 -17.68 8.12
C ASN A 58 6.28 -17.10 8.05
N GLY A 59 6.44 -15.78 8.13
CA GLY A 59 7.74 -15.08 8.08
C GLY A 59 8.18 -14.69 6.67
N THR A 60 7.45 -15.08 5.62
CA THR A 60 7.72 -14.61 4.25
C THR A 60 7.49 -13.11 4.16
N VAL A 61 8.39 -12.43 3.44
CA VAL A 61 8.23 -11.01 3.09
C VAL A 61 8.10 -10.89 1.59
N GLU A 62 7.03 -10.27 1.13
CA GLU A 62 6.81 -9.98 -0.28
C GLU A 62 6.86 -8.47 -0.49
N LYS A 63 7.45 -8.05 -1.61
CA LYS A 63 7.48 -6.64 -1.99
C LYS A 63 6.37 -6.37 -2.98
N ASP A 64 5.62 -5.31 -2.74
CA ASP A 64 4.56 -4.87 -3.63
C ASP A 64 4.71 -3.38 -3.92
N HIS A 65 4.07 -2.93 -4.99
CA HIS A 65 4.09 -1.55 -5.41
C HIS A 65 2.68 -1.06 -5.67
N ALA A 66 2.37 0.09 -5.10
CA ALA A 66 1.07 0.70 -5.27
C ALA A 66 1.14 2.11 -5.82
N THR A 67 0.22 2.40 -6.72
CA THR A 67 -0.05 3.75 -7.20
C THR A 67 -1.22 4.34 -6.44
N LEU A 68 -1.05 5.56 -5.95
CA LEU A 68 -2.08 6.37 -5.34
C LEU A 68 -2.46 7.50 -6.30
N ILE A 69 -3.74 7.86 -6.32
CA ILE A 69 -4.27 9.03 -7.01
C ILE A 69 -5.06 9.91 -6.04
N LYS A 70 -4.87 11.22 -6.12
CA LYS A 70 -5.56 12.22 -5.31
C LYS A 70 -6.83 12.67 -6.04
N ILE A 71 -7.99 12.37 -5.46
CA ILE A 71 -9.31 12.72 -6.01
C ILE A 71 -10.07 13.51 -4.94
N LYS A 72 -10.46 14.76 -5.25
CA LYS A 72 -11.17 15.65 -4.32
C LYS A 72 -10.46 15.76 -2.96
N ASP A 73 -9.17 16.01 -3.00
CA ASP A 73 -8.27 16.05 -1.84
C ASP A 73 -8.06 14.74 -1.05
N GLU A 74 -8.66 13.63 -1.48
CA GLU A 74 -8.43 12.33 -0.87
C GLU A 74 -7.50 11.45 -1.72
N TRP A 75 -6.47 10.89 -1.08
CA TRP A 75 -5.67 9.84 -1.69
C TRP A 75 -6.46 8.53 -1.76
N LYS A 76 -6.49 7.91 -2.95
CA LYS A 76 -7.11 6.61 -3.22
C LYS A 76 -6.11 5.72 -3.93
N ILE A 77 -6.17 4.42 -3.64
CA ILE A 77 -5.34 3.43 -4.33
C ILE A 77 -5.91 3.23 -5.72
N LEU A 78 -5.04 3.34 -6.72
CA LEU A 78 -5.36 2.98 -8.09
C LEU A 78 -5.16 1.47 -8.23
N VAL A 79 -6.26 0.72 -8.18
CA VAL A 79 -6.28 -0.71 -8.52
C VAL A 79 -6.37 -0.81 -10.04
N LYS A 80 -5.37 -1.41 -10.68
CA LYS A 80 -5.40 -1.73 -12.11
C LYS A 80 -6.14 -3.03 -12.37
#